data_AF-A0A4V2AWS2-F1
#
_entry.id   AF-A0A4V2AWS2-F1
#
_cell.length_a   1.000
_cell.length_b   1.000
_cell.length_c   1.000
_cell.angle_alpha   90.00
_cell.angle_beta   90.00
_cell.angle_gamma   90.00
#
_symmetry.space_group_name_H-M   'P 1'
#
loop_
_entity.id
_entity.type
_entity.pdbx_description
1 polymer ?
#
loop_
_entity_poly.entity_id
_entity_poly.type
_entity_poly.pdbx_seq_one_letter_code
_entity_poly.pdbx_strand_id
1 'polypeptide(L)'
;MTNEVTQLETLQAWWDNTSFPGKEFCDLKDNGDLVLRKTAVFGERVITSMSVENAEAAIKALVEKFPEVQARVKEVQAEWEAADDKLKLMGKVARLRDYLMHTNAIGDFNSLMVLVDEWDKVIALNLNGVFYACK
;
A
#
# COMPACT_ATOMS: atom_id res chain seq x y z
N MET A 1 31.46 22.99 -1.93
CA MET A 1 30.32 22.25 -1.34
C MET A 1 29.02 22.75 -2.00
N THR A 2 28.84 22.51 -3.31
CA THR A 2 27.74 23.12 -4.11
C THR A 2 26.98 22.13 -4.99
N ASN A 3 27.35 20.84 -5.01
CA ASN A 3 26.73 19.88 -5.94
C ASN A 3 25.45 19.22 -5.40
N GLU A 4 25.29 19.08 -4.08
CA GLU A 4 24.15 18.35 -3.50
C GLU A 4 22.85 19.16 -3.54
N VAL A 5 22.90 20.48 -3.35
CA VAL A 5 21.72 21.35 -3.39
C VAL A 5 21.09 21.37 -4.78
N THR A 6 21.91 21.40 -5.83
CA THR A 6 21.46 21.44 -7.23
C THR A 6 20.74 20.15 -7.66
N GLN A 7 21.12 19.00 -7.11
CA GLN A 7 20.50 17.72 -7.45
C GLN A 7 19.10 17.58 -6.88
N LEU A 8 18.88 18.02 -5.63
CA LEU A 8 17.56 18.00 -5.00
C LEU A 8 16.59 18.97 -5.66
N GLU A 9 17.03 20.19 -5.98
CA GLU A 9 16.19 21.15 -6.73
C GLU A 9 15.80 20.61 -8.11
N THR A 10 16.73 19.95 -8.81
CA THR A 10 16.47 19.30 -10.10
C THR A 10 15.48 18.14 -9.95
N LEU A 11 15.62 17.34 -8.89
CA LEU A 11 14.71 16.24 -8.60
C LEU A 11 13.30 16.75 -8.27
N GLN A 12 13.18 17.83 -7.49
CA GLN A 12 11.91 18.45 -7.16
C GLN A 12 11.22 19.01 -8.42
N ALA A 13 11.97 19.70 -9.27
CA ALA A 13 11.47 20.19 -10.55
C ALA A 13 11.03 19.04 -11.47
N TRP A 14 11.79 17.94 -11.51
CA TRP A 14 11.39 16.74 -12.24
C TRP A 14 10.10 16.15 -11.66
N TRP A 15 9.99 16.04 -10.33
CA TRP A 15 8.82 15.51 -9.65
C TRP A 15 7.57 16.33 -9.98
N ASP A 16 7.65 17.66 -9.93
CA ASP A 16 6.52 18.55 -10.21
C ASP A 16 6.03 18.42 -11.66
N ASN A 17 6.95 18.27 -12.61
CA ASN A 17 6.63 18.12 -14.04
C ASN A 17 6.20 16.70 -14.44
N THR A 18 6.52 15.68 -13.66
CA THR A 18 6.20 14.29 -14.01
C THR A 18 4.75 13.95 -13.63
N SER A 19 4.02 13.26 -14.51
CA SER A 19 2.68 12.74 -14.22
C SER A 19 2.64 11.23 -14.43
N PHE A 20 2.23 10.48 -13.41
CA PHE A 20 2.05 9.03 -13.45
C PHE A 20 0.89 8.59 -12.55
N PRO A 21 0.31 7.40 -12.79
CA PRO A 21 -0.80 6.89 -11.98
C PRO A 21 -0.39 6.72 -10.52
N GLY A 22 -1.18 7.30 -9.61
CA GLY A 22 -0.96 7.17 -8.18
C GLY A 22 0.03 8.17 -7.57
N LYS A 23 0.50 9.16 -8.34
CA LYS A 23 1.31 10.28 -7.83
C LYS A 23 0.61 11.00 -6.67
N GLU A 24 -0.71 11.10 -6.73
CA GLU A 24 -1.56 11.69 -5.70
C GLU A 24 -1.48 10.98 -4.33
N PHE A 25 -1.03 9.73 -4.29
CA PHE A 25 -0.84 8.97 -3.06
C PHE A 25 0.58 9.11 -2.48
N CYS A 26 1.47 9.81 -3.18
CA CYS A 26 2.86 9.96 -2.78
C CYS A 26 3.24 11.44 -2.63
N ASP A 27 4.31 11.68 -1.88
CA ASP A 27 4.98 12.97 -1.78
C ASP A 27 6.49 12.74 -1.83
N LEU A 28 7.20 13.66 -2.48
CA LEU A 28 8.66 13.70 -2.46
C LEU A 28 9.10 14.68 -1.37
N LYS A 29 9.88 14.21 -0.40
CA LYS A 29 10.45 15.03 0.67
C LYS A 29 11.72 15.72 0.20
N ASP A 30 12.08 16.82 0.88
CA ASP A 30 13.26 17.65 0.56
C ASP A 30 14.61 16.92 0.70
N ASN A 31 14.62 15.74 1.31
CA ASN A 31 15.79 14.87 1.42
C ASN A 31 15.91 13.86 0.26
N GLY A 32 14.99 13.90 -0.72
CA GLY A 32 14.93 12.95 -1.82
C GLY A 32 14.16 11.67 -1.51
N ASP A 33 13.54 11.55 -0.33
CA ASP A 33 12.73 10.38 0.01
C ASP A 33 11.33 10.47 -0.60
N LEU A 34 10.96 9.40 -1.30
CA LEU A 34 9.59 9.19 -1.74
C LEU A 34 8.79 8.55 -0.61
N VAL A 35 7.79 9.28 -0.13
CA VAL A 35 6.87 8.80 0.90
C VAL A 35 5.50 8.48 0.31
N LEU A 36 4.86 7.46 0.86
CA LEU A 36 3.43 7.23 0.68
C LEU A 36 2.68 8.05 1.74
N ARG A 37 1.70 8.86 1.31
CA ARG A 37 0.96 9.74 2.20
C ARG A 37 0.26 8.94 3.29
N LYS A 38 0.18 9.52 4.49
CA LYS A 38 -0.67 8.99 5.54
C LYS A 38 -2.12 8.92 5.04
N THR A 39 -2.80 7.83 5.38
CA THR A 39 -4.24 7.67 5.17
C THR A 39 -4.93 7.52 6.52
N ALA A 40 -6.25 7.33 6.53
CA ALA A 40 -6.98 7.02 7.75
C ALA A 40 -6.56 5.65 8.35
N VAL A 41 -5.98 4.77 7.54
CA VAL A 41 -5.74 3.37 7.88
C VAL A 41 -4.26 3.06 8.16
N PHE A 42 -3.32 3.82 7.57
CA PHE A 42 -1.89 3.63 7.81
C PHE A 42 -1.12 4.97 7.82
N GLY A 43 -0.01 4.99 8.58
CA GLY A 43 0.85 6.17 8.72
C GLY A 43 1.68 6.46 7.46
N GLU A 44 2.23 7.67 7.39
CA GLU A 44 3.21 8.01 6.35
C GLU A 44 4.39 7.04 6.42
N ARG A 45 4.82 6.51 5.27
CA ARG A 45 5.96 5.59 5.19
C ARG A 45 6.85 5.93 4.01
N VAL A 46 8.17 5.79 4.21
CA VAL A 46 9.16 5.93 3.14
C VAL A 46 9.14 4.67 2.28
N ILE A 47 8.95 4.84 0.97
CA ILE A 47 8.96 3.76 -0.01
C ILE A 47 10.39 3.50 -0.49
N THR A 48 11.07 4.56 -0.89
CA THR A 48 12.46 4.54 -1.40
C THR A 48 13.06 5.94 -1.34
N SER A 49 14.38 6.05 -1.24
CA SER A 49 15.09 7.29 -1.58
C SER A 49 15.30 7.37 -3.08
N MET A 50 15.14 8.55 -3.66
CA MET A 50 15.34 8.81 -5.08
C MET A 50 16.50 9.79 -5.30
N SER A 51 17.15 9.64 -6.44
CA SER A 51 18.10 10.58 -7.01
C SER A 51 17.67 10.93 -8.43
N VAL A 52 18.19 12.02 -9.00
CA VAL A 52 17.88 12.44 -10.37
C VAL A 52 18.14 11.32 -11.39
N GLU A 53 19.13 10.46 -11.12
CA GLU A 53 19.56 9.38 -12.01
C GLU A 53 18.65 8.15 -11.95
N ASN A 54 18.01 7.89 -10.81
CA ASN A 54 17.20 6.68 -10.60
C ASN A 54 15.69 6.94 -10.52
N ALA A 55 15.27 8.21 -10.45
CA ALA A 55 13.89 8.63 -10.21
C ALA A 55 12.89 7.98 -11.18
N GLU A 56 13.15 8.05 -12.47
CA GLU A 56 12.26 7.50 -13.49
C GLU A 56 12.15 5.97 -13.40
N ALA A 57 13.28 5.27 -13.26
CA ALA A 57 13.31 3.82 -13.13
C ALA A 57 12.63 3.35 -11.83
N ALA A 58 12.84 4.06 -10.72
CA ALA A 58 12.24 3.75 -9.43
C ALA A 58 10.72 3.91 -9.48
N ILE A 59 10.21 5.04 -9.99
CA ILE A 59 8.76 5.27 -10.13
C ILE A 59 8.14 4.21 -11.04
N LYS A 60 8.75 3.94 -12.20
CA LYS A 60 8.24 2.92 -13.11
C LYS A 60 8.11 1.55 -12.43
N ALA A 61 9.17 1.10 -11.75
CA ALA A 61 9.14 -0.17 -11.02
C ALA A 61 8.08 -0.20 -9.91
N LEU A 62 7.89 0.90 -9.19
CA LEU A 62 6.90 0.99 -8.12
C LEU A 62 5.46 1.02 -8.63
N VAL A 63 5.20 1.66 -9.78
CA VAL A 63 3.89 1.68 -10.43
C VAL A 63 3.58 0.31 -11.02
N GLU A 64 4.54 -0.33 -11.69
CA GLU A 64 4.37 -1.67 -12.29
C GLU A 64 4.11 -2.76 -11.25
N LYS A 65 4.58 -2.57 -10.01
CA LYS A 65 4.36 -3.50 -8.90
C LYS A 65 2.96 -3.42 -8.28
N PHE A 66 2.26 -2.29 -8.41
CA PHE A 66 0.95 -2.13 -7.79
C PHE A 66 -0.13 -3.08 -8.37
N PRO A 67 -0.19 -3.35 -9.69
CA PRO A 67 -1.04 -4.40 -10.25
C PRO A 67 -0.84 -5.80 -9.61
N GLU A 68 0.38 -6.16 -9.22
CA GLU A 68 0.65 -7.44 -8.54
C GLU A 68 0.00 -7.47 -7.15
N VAL A 69 0.07 -6.34 -6.43
CA VAL A 69 -0.61 -6.17 -5.14
C VAL A 69 -2.12 -6.31 -5.31
N GLN A 70 -2.69 -5.67 -6.34
CA GLN A 70 -4.12 -5.77 -6.65
C GLN A 70 -4.51 -7.21 -7.02
N ALA A 71 -3.70 -7.91 -7.81
CA ALA A 71 -3.95 -9.31 -8.16
C ALA A 71 -4.02 -10.19 -6.91
N ARG A 72 -3.07 -10.02 -5.99
CA ARG A 72 -3.06 -10.77 -4.72
C ARG A 72 -4.27 -10.47 -3.84
N VAL A 73 -4.73 -9.22 -3.78
CA VAL A 73 -5.97 -8.88 -3.06
C VAL A 73 -7.18 -9.51 -3.74
N LYS A 74 -7.27 -9.47 -5.07
CA LYS A 74 -8.36 -10.10 -5.84
C LYS A 74 -8.42 -11.62 -5.65
N GLU A 75 -7.28 -12.29 -5.57
CA GLU A 75 -7.24 -13.73 -5.27
C GLU A 75 -7.85 -14.03 -3.90
N VAL A 76 -7.47 -13.27 -2.87
CA VAL A 76 -8.04 -13.41 -1.53
C VAL A 76 -9.52 -13.03 -1.51
N GLN A 77 -9.92 -12.02 -2.29
CA GLN A 77 -11.32 -11.63 -2.44
C GLN A 77 -12.15 -12.75 -3.07
N ALA A 78 -11.67 -13.38 -4.14
CA ALA A 78 -12.38 -14.47 -4.79
C ALA A 78 -12.54 -15.68 -3.85
N GLU A 79 -11.49 -16.02 -3.10
CA GLU A 79 -11.57 -17.05 -2.05
C GLU A 79 -12.50 -16.64 -0.92
N TRP A 80 -12.47 -15.36 -0.53
CA TRP A 80 -13.36 -14.82 0.46
C TRP A 80 -14.81 -14.97 0.03
N GLU A 81 -15.16 -14.59 -1.19
CA GLU A 81 -16.52 -14.71 -1.72
C GLU A 81 -16.96 -16.19 -1.85
N ALA A 82 -16.06 -17.08 -2.26
CA ALA A 82 -16.35 -18.51 -2.43
C ALA A 82 -16.42 -19.33 -1.13
N ALA A 83 -15.81 -18.86 -0.04
CA ALA A 83 -15.77 -19.62 1.21
C ALA A 83 -17.09 -19.55 1.98
N ASP A 84 -17.69 -20.70 2.32
CA ASP A 84 -18.86 -20.73 3.21
C ASP A 84 -18.51 -20.31 4.64
N ASP A 85 -17.33 -20.70 5.12
CA ASP A 85 -16.81 -20.38 6.45
C ASP A 85 -15.64 -19.39 6.36
N LYS A 86 -15.94 -18.12 6.64
CA LYS A 86 -14.95 -17.03 6.60
C LYS A 86 -13.89 -17.12 7.70
N LEU A 87 -14.13 -17.85 8.80
CA LEU A 87 -13.16 -17.98 9.89
C LEU A 87 -11.89 -18.71 9.45
N LYS A 88 -12.01 -19.64 8.50
CA LYS A 88 -10.85 -20.36 7.92
C LYS A 88 -9.90 -19.44 7.17
N LEU A 89 -10.39 -18.29 6.69
CA LEU A 89 -9.61 -17.32 5.95
C LEU A 89 -8.93 -16.28 6.85
N MET A 90 -9.21 -16.25 8.15
CA MET A 90 -8.62 -15.29 9.11
C MET A 90 -7.10 -15.21 9.00
N GLY A 91 -6.41 -16.35 8.96
CA GLY A 91 -4.95 -16.36 8.81
C GLY A 91 -4.46 -15.81 7.47
N LYS A 92 -5.27 -15.92 6.40
CA LYS A 92 -4.95 -15.39 5.08
C LYS A 92 -5.17 -13.88 5.02
N VAL A 93 -6.30 -13.41 5.56
CA VAL A 93 -6.63 -11.99 5.66
C VAL A 93 -5.59 -11.25 6.51
N ALA A 94 -5.20 -11.80 7.66
CA ALA A 94 -4.18 -11.21 8.52
C ALA A 94 -2.81 -11.07 7.80
N ARG A 95 -2.39 -12.10 7.05
CA ARG A 95 -1.15 -12.03 6.25
C ARG A 95 -1.25 -11.05 5.08
N LEU A 96 -2.42 -10.94 4.46
CA LEU A 96 -2.65 -9.97 3.39
C LEU A 96 -2.56 -8.54 3.93
N ARG A 97 -3.16 -8.28 5.10
CA ARG A 97 -3.06 -7.00 5.81
C ARG A 97 -1.60 -6.63 6.06
N ASP A 98 -0.83 -7.56 6.62
CA ASP A 98 0.59 -7.38 6.89
C ASP A 98 1.39 -7.11 5.61
N TYR A 99 1.09 -7.85 4.54
CA TYR A 99 1.68 -7.62 3.23
C TYR A 99 1.40 -6.22 2.68
N LEU A 100 0.15 -5.73 2.78
CA LEU A 100 -0.21 -4.36 2.34
C LEU A 100 0.51 -3.28 3.17
N MET A 101 0.75 -3.52 4.46
CA MET A 101 1.47 -2.59 5.35
C MET A 101 2.97 -2.48 5.06
N HIS A 102 3.58 -3.50 4.44
CA HIS A 102 5.03 -3.53 4.19
C HIS A 102 5.41 -3.46 2.71
N THR A 103 4.44 -3.54 1.79
CA THR A 103 4.73 -3.56 0.35
C THR A 103 5.04 -2.16 -0.18
N ASN A 104 6.24 -2.00 -0.73
CA ASN A 104 6.63 -0.82 -1.49
C ASN A 104 6.08 -0.90 -2.91
N ALA A 105 5.06 -0.09 -3.20
CA ALA A 105 4.52 0.19 -4.53
C ALA A 105 3.79 1.55 -4.50
N ILE A 106 3.43 2.08 -5.66
CA ILE A 106 2.66 3.34 -5.79
C ILE A 106 1.25 3.01 -6.27
N GLY A 107 0.24 3.40 -5.50
CA GLY A 107 -1.16 3.24 -5.85
C GLY A 107 -2.11 3.40 -4.68
N ASP A 108 -3.38 3.12 -4.92
CA ASP A 108 -4.44 3.25 -3.91
C ASP A 108 -4.45 2.07 -2.93
N PHE A 109 -3.56 2.12 -1.94
CA PHE A 109 -3.56 1.18 -0.81
C PHE A 109 -4.75 1.39 0.13
N ASN A 110 -5.37 2.58 0.14
CA ASN A 110 -6.46 2.88 1.04
C ASN A 110 -7.68 2.02 0.71
N SER A 111 -8.08 1.97 -0.56
CA SER A 111 -9.20 1.15 -1.00
C SER A 111 -8.99 -0.34 -0.73
N LEU A 112 -7.77 -0.85 -0.94
CA LEU A 112 -7.44 -2.25 -0.65
C LEU A 112 -7.50 -2.56 0.86
N MET A 113 -7.04 -1.63 1.69
CA MET A 113 -7.04 -1.84 3.14
C MET A 113 -8.44 -1.74 3.74
N VAL A 114 -9.30 -0.84 3.25
CA VAL A 114 -10.72 -0.77 3.66
C VAL A 114 -11.41 -2.12 3.45
N LEU A 115 -11.16 -2.77 2.31
CA LEU A 115 -11.71 -4.10 2.02
C LEU A 115 -11.21 -5.16 3.01
N VAL A 116 -9.91 -5.15 3.33
CA VAL A 116 -9.33 -6.07 4.31
C VAL A 116 -9.86 -5.82 5.73
N ASP A 117 -10.02 -4.56 6.13
CA ASP A 117 -10.60 -4.19 7.42
C ASP A 117 -12.08 -4.61 7.52
N GLU A 118 -12.84 -4.61 6.42
CA GLU A 118 -14.19 -5.17 6.37
C GLU A 118 -14.21 -6.68 6.60
N TRP A 119 -13.27 -7.42 6.01
CA TRP A 119 -13.13 -8.86 6.24
C TRP A 119 -12.76 -9.17 7.69
N ASP A 120 -11.84 -8.40 8.27
CA ASP A 120 -11.45 -8.54 9.68
C ASP A 120 -12.66 -8.29 10.62
N LYS A 121 -13.51 -7.30 10.33
CA LYS A 121 -14.76 -7.07 11.09
C LYS A 121 -15.70 -8.26 11.02
N VAL A 122 -15.89 -8.87 9.84
CA VAL A 122 -16.74 -10.06 9.69
C VAL A 122 -16.20 -11.24 10.48
N ILE A 123 -14.89 -11.49 10.42
CA ILE A 123 -14.23 -12.53 11.22
C ILE A 123 -14.44 -12.28 12.72
N ALA A 124 -14.23 -11.04 13.19
CA ALA A 124 -14.39 -10.68 14.59
C ALA A 124 -15.83 -10.89 15.09
N LEU A 125 -16.84 -10.55 14.28
CA LEU A 125 -18.24 -10.80 14.58
C LEU A 125 -18.54 -12.31 14.69
N ASN A 126 -18.02 -13.12 13.77
CA ASN A 126 -18.21 -14.56 13.79
C ASN A 126 -17.53 -15.21 15.00
N LEU A 127 -16.35 -14.74 15.40
CA LEU A 127 -15.68 -15.20 16.64
C LEU A 127 -16.54 -14.91 17.87
N ASN A 128 -17.05 -13.68 17.99
CA ASN A 128 -17.93 -13.31 19.10
C ASN A 128 -19.20 -14.17 19.13
N GLY A 129 -19.83 -14.42 17.98
CA GLY A 129 -21.00 -15.30 17.87
C GLY A 129 -20.74 -16.75 18.31
N VAL A 130 -19.57 -17.32 17.96
CA VAL A 130 -19.16 -18.67 18.40
C VAL A 130 -18.96 -18.73 19.92
N PHE A 131 -18.42 -17.68 20.53
CA PHE A 131 -18.23 -17.61 21.98
C PHE A 131 -19.55 -17.57 22.77
N TYR A 132 -20.63 -17.02 22.21
CA TYR A 132 -21.95 -17.02 22.86
C TYR A 132 -22.73 -18.33 22.69
N ALA A 133 -22.41 -19.16 21.68
CA ALA A 133 -23.06 -20.46 21.48
C ALA A 133 -22.52 -21.58 22.37
N CYS A 134 -21.42 -21.34 23.09
CA CYS A 134 -20.72 -22.31 23.95
C CYS A 134 -20.93 -22.05 25.46
N LYS A 135 -21.93 -21.24 25.83
CA LYS A 135 -22.38 -21.00 27.21
C LYS A 135 -23.81 -21.45 27.38
#